data_AF-A0A4R8MHC1-F1
#
_entry.id   AF-A0A4R8MHC1-F1
#
_cell.length_a   1.000
_cell.length_b   1.000
_cell.length_c   1.000
_cell.angle_alpha   90.00
_cell.angle_beta   90.00
_cell.angle_gamma   90.00
#
_symmetry.space_group_name_H-M   'P 1'
#
loop_
_entity.id
_entity.type
_entity.pdbx_description
1 polymer ?
#
loop_
_entity_poly.entity_id
_entity_poly.type
_entity_poly.pdbx_seq_one_letter_code
_entity_poly.pdbx_strand_id
1 'polypeptide(L)'
;MNIRPLFPARFQDFCAPAPRPGEFLLERRFAETYASARGIPLDFDGLLEEIRQWCEASGIGGHGGNVSFTGRADGKEYRGTATRFRDELSILIHAEGEGRRRYRVPGLWSDYSWLVLYQEPLSGEWRSWPGAAKEPSLMERDRTTEEKAREGFEWVCRRQVISRVRLFRGNSLLREYFARPEKSRAGESPGPRQS
;
A
#
# COMPACT_ATOMS: atom_id res chain seq x y z
N MET A 1 -0.79 -28.16 3.73
CA MET A 1 0.55 -27.56 3.58
C MET A 1 0.88 -26.82 4.88
N ASN A 2 1.92 -27.25 5.60
CA ASN A 2 2.36 -26.62 6.84
C ASN A 2 3.29 -25.47 6.48
N ILE A 3 2.72 -24.28 6.23
CA ILE A 3 3.49 -23.06 6.02
C ILE A 3 4.01 -22.66 7.40
N ARG A 4 5.15 -23.23 7.83
CA ARG A 4 5.90 -22.65 8.93
C ARG A 4 6.44 -21.33 8.42
N PRO A 5 6.01 -20.18 8.94
CA PRO A 5 6.46 -18.94 8.38
C PRO A 5 7.89 -18.70 8.89
N LEU A 6 8.85 -18.94 8.01
CA LEU A 6 10.14 -18.30 8.14
C LEU A 6 9.87 -16.80 7.95
N PHE A 7 10.08 -16.03 9.01
CA PHE A 7 10.24 -14.59 8.87
C PHE A 7 11.28 -14.36 7.76
N PRO A 8 11.00 -13.55 6.71
CA PRO A 8 11.78 -13.66 5.49
C PRO A 8 13.26 -13.40 5.81
N ALA A 9 14.13 -14.35 5.47
CA ALA A 9 15.56 -14.29 5.82
C ALA A 9 16.25 -12.99 5.34
N ARG A 10 15.64 -12.34 4.34
CA ARG A 10 16.11 -11.11 3.70
C ARG A 10 15.33 -9.86 4.12
N PHE A 11 14.28 -9.99 4.93
CA PHE A 11 13.47 -8.86 5.38
C PHE A 11 14.35 -7.81 6.07
N GLN A 12 15.29 -8.28 6.91
CA GLN A 12 16.23 -7.40 7.61
C GLN A 12 17.13 -6.58 6.68
N ASP A 13 17.48 -7.12 5.50
CA ASP A 13 18.38 -6.47 4.54
C ASP A 13 17.73 -5.24 3.90
N PHE A 14 16.39 -5.26 3.80
CA PHE A 14 15.59 -4.18 3.23
C PHE A 14 15.17 -3.13 4.26
N CYS A 15 15.55 -3.27 5.54
CA CYS A 15 15.20 -2.32 6.57
C CYS A 15 16.31 -1.30 6.83
N ALA A 16 15.94 -0.02 6.82
CA ALA A 16 16.80 1.07 7.23
C ALA A 16 16.97 1.09 8.76
N PRO A 17 18.13 1.48 9.30
CA PRO A 17 18.26 1.77 10.73
C PRO A 17 17.35 2.95 11.11
N ALA A 18 16.63 2.83 12.23
CA ALA A 18 15.82 3.91 12.78
C ALA A 18 16.62 4.73 13.81
N PRO A 19 16.14 5.92 14.22
CA PRO A 19 16.86 6.76 15.19
C PRO A 19 17.10 6.11 16.55
N ARG A 20 16.28 5.12 16.93
CA ARG A 20 16.44 4.39 18.18
C ARG A 20 17.34 3.16 17.97
N PRO A 21 18.37 2.95 18.82
CA PRO A 21 19.23 1.78 18.71
C PRO A 21 18.43 0.46 18.71
N GLY A 22 18.77 -0.41 17.77
CA GLY A 22 18.10 -1.71 17.61
C GLY A 22 16.71 -1.63 16.95
N GLU A 23 16.24 -0.45 16.53
CA GLU A 23 15.03 -0.29 15.72
C GLU A 23 15.37 -0.16 14.23
N PHE A 24 14.55 -0.77 13.39
CA PHE A 24 14.70 -0.83 11.94
C PHE A 24 13.35 -0.58 11.26
N LEU A 25 13.36 0.05 10.08
CA LEU A 25 12.17 0.45 9.34
C LEU A 25 12.21 -0.13 7.94
N LEU A 26 11.16 -0.84 7.53
CA LEU A 26 10.96 -1.20 6.13
C LEU A 26 10.44 0.03 5.37
N GLU A 27 11.36 0.81 4.82
CA GLU A 27 11.06 1.97 3.98
C GLU A 27 11.33 1.62 2.51
N ARG A 28 10.38 1.92 1.61
CA ARG A 28 10.50 1.60 0.19
C ARG A 28 11.77 2.15 -0.44
N ARG A 29 12.04 3.45 -0.28
CA ARG A 29 13.18 4.10 -0.92
C ARG A 29 14.51 3.47 -0.52
N PHE A 30 14.66 3.14 0.76
CA PHE A 30 15.82 2.41 1.25
C PHE A 30 15.90 1.01 0.64
N ALA A 31 14.80 0.24 0.69
CA ALA A 31 14.74 -1.12 0.15
C ALA A 31 15.10 -1.17 -1.35
N GLU A 32 14.53 -0.26 -2.14
CA GLU A 32 14.80 -0.13 -3.59
C GLU A 32 16.24 0.28 -3.87
N THR A 33 16.78 1.23 -3.10
CA THR A 33 18.18 1.65 -3.23
C THR A 33 19.14 0.51 -2.90
N TYR A 34 18.88 -0.20 -1.80
CA TYR A 34 19.67 -1.35 -1.37
C TYR A 34 19.61 -2.47 -2.40
N ALA A 35 18.41 -2.82 -2.87
CA ALA A 35 18.20 -3.87 -3.86
C ALA A 35 18.91 -3.54 -5.18
N SER A 36 18.74 -2.32 -5.69
CA SER A 36 19.42 -1.82 -6.89
C SER A 36 20.94 -1.89 -6.76
N ALA A 37 21.52 -1.40 -5.66
CA ALA A 37 22.96 -1.41 -5.41
C ALA A 37 23.55 -2.84 -5.33
N ARG A 38 22.72 -3.85 -5.05
CA ARG A 38 23.13 -5.26 -4.93
C ARG A 38 22.69 -6.11 -6.13
N GLY A 39 22.08 -5.52 -7.16
CA GLY A 39 21.54 -6.25 -8.31
C GLY A 39 20.42 -7.24 -7.93
N ILE A 40 19.70 -6.97 -6.84
CA ILE A 40 18.60 -7.80 -6.36
C ILE A 40 17.30 -7.29 -6.98
N PRO A 41 16.51 -8.12 -7.68
CA PRO A 41 15.17 -7.74 -8.08
C PRO A 41 14.28 -7.59 -6.85
N LEU A 42 13.56 -6.46 -6.74
CA LEU A 42 12.65 -6.18 -5.63
C LEU A 42 11.27 -5.84 -6.17
N ASP A 43 10.29 -6.68 -5.84
CA ASP A 43 8.88 -6.32 -5.87
C ASP A 43 8.46 -5.93 -4.44
N PHE A 44 8.49 -4.64 -4.15
CA PHE A 44 8.21 -4.14 -2.80
C PHE A 44 6.73 -4.33 -2.42
N ASP A 45 5.81 -4.17 -3.37
CA ASP A 45 4.38 -4.37 -3.09
C ASP A 45 4.05 -5.84 -2.90
N GLY A 46 4.72 -6.74 -3.63
CA GLY A 46 4.70 -8.18 -3.39
C GLY A 46 5.22 -8.56 -2.00
N LEU A 47 6.36 -8.00 -1.57
CA LEU A 47 6.91 -8.19 -0.22
C LEU A 47 5.91 -7.77 0.87
N LEU A 48 5.28 -6.60 0.72
CA LEU A 48 4.26 -6.15 1.68
C LEU A 48 3.05 -7.09 1.72
N GLU A 49 2.65 -7.66 0.58
CA GLU A 49 1.57 -8.63 0.50
C GLU A 49 1.91 -9.94 1.20
N GLU A 50 3.12 -10.47 1.02
CA GLU A 50 3.60 -11.65 1.75
C GLU A 50 3.56 -11.43 3.27
N ILE A 51 3.96 -10.25 3.73
CA ILE A 51 3.91 -9.88 5.16
C ILE A 51 2.45 -9.82 5.64
N ARG A 52 1.51 -9.25 4.86
CA ARG A 52 0.09 -9.23 5.22
C ARG A 52 -0.51 -10.63 5.31
N GLN A 53 -0.22 -11.50 4.35
CA GLN A 53 -0.69 -12.89 4.35
C GLN A 53 -0.13 -13.67 5.54
N TRP A 54 1.13 -13.43 5.88
CA TRP A 54 1.72 -13.97 7.10
C TRP A 54 0.99 -13.50 8.37
N CYS A 55 0.70 -12.20 8.48
CA CYS A 55 -0.06 -11.65 9.58
C CYS A 55 -1.45 -12.31 9.71
N GLU A 56 -2.18 -12.43 8.60
CA GLU A 56 -3.51 -13.06 8.56
C GLU A 56 -3.45 -14.53 9.00
N ALA A 57 -2.52 -15.31 8.44
CA ALA A 57 -2.32 -16.71 8.81
C ALA A 57 -1.91 -16.89 10.28
N SER A 58 -1.27 -15.87 10.86
CA SER A 58 -0.84 -15.86 12.27
C SER A 58 -1.90 -15.29 13.22
N GLY A 59 -3.08 -14.88 12.73
CA GLY A 59 -4.16 -14.31 13.54
C GLY A 59 -3.99 -12.83 13.89
N ILE A 60 -3.07 -12.10 13.24
CA ILE A 60 -2.87 -10.66 13.41
C ILE A 60 -3.89 -9.90 12.56
N GLY A 61 -5.15 -9.90 13.01
CA GLY A 61 -6.26 -9.28 12.29
C GLY A 61 -6.39 -7.78 12.54
N GLY A 62 -6.58 -7.34 13.79
CA GLY A 62 -6.93 -5.96 14.15
C GLY A 62 -5.85 -5.22 14.95
N HIS A 63 -6.09 -3.95 15.25
CA HIS A 63 -5.24 -3.19 16.18
C HIS A 63 -5.09 -3.94 17.51
N GLY A 64 -3.86 -4.10 18.00
CA GLY A 64 -3.54 -4.87 19.20
C GLY A 64 -3.39 -6.37 18.96
N GLY A 65 -3.74 -6.87 17.77
CA GLY A 65 -3.49 -8.25 17.36
C GLY A 65 -2.00 -8.56 17.49
N ASN A 66 -1.68 -9.70 18.11
CA ASN A 66 -0.31 -10.10 18.36
C ASN A 66 -0.13 -11.61 18.20
N VAL A 67 1.10 -12.01 17.91
CA VAL A 67 1.50 -13.42 17.88
C VAL A 67 2.95 -13.55 18.37
N SER A 68 3.23 -14.66 19.03
CA SER A 68 4.60 -15.09 19.35
C SER A 68 5.05 -16.13 18.35
N PHE A 69 6.28 -16.04 17.88
CA PHE A 69 6.87 -16.99 16.93
C PHE A 69 8.29 -17.35 17.33
N THR A 70 8.77 -18.47 16.82
CA THR A 70 10.16 -18.93 16.96
C THR A 70 10.66 -19.39 15.61
N GLY A 71 11.97 -19.32 15.42
CA GLY A 71 12.60 -19.77 14.19
C GLY A 71 14.07 -20.05 14.38
N ARG A 72 14.73 -20.41 13.28
CA ARG A 72 16.15 -20.70 13.25
C ARG A 72 16.79 -20.04 12.03
N ALA A 73 17.87 -19.28 12.25
CA ALA A 73 18.65 -18.61 11.21
C ALA A 73 20.14 -18.83 11.49
N ASP A 74 20.92 -19.18 10.47
CA ASP A 74 22.36 -19.45 10.59
C ASP A 74 22.73 -20.39 11.76
N GLY A 75 21.91 -21.41 11.95
CA GLY A 75 22.08 -22.40 13.02
C GLY A 75 21.64 -21.95 14.42
N LYS A 76 21.30 -20.68 14.64
CA LYS A 76 20.86 -20.10 15.91
C LYS A 76 19.34 -20.04 16.02
N GLU A 77 18.80 -20.35 17.19
CA GLU A 77 17.39 -20.13 17.47
C GLU A 77 17.11 -18.64 17.76
N TYR A 78 15.97 -18.17 17.29
CA TYR A 78 15.44 -16.87 17.66
C TYR A 78 13.98 -16.98 18.09
N ARG A 79 13.57 -16.05 18.94
CA ARG A 79 12.18 -15.89 19.38
C ARG A 79 11.74 -14.49 19.03
N GLY A 80 10.47 -14.32 18.68
CA GLY A 80 9.95 -13.00 18.38
C GLY A 80 8.48 -12.86 18.69
N THR A 81 8.05 -11.61 18.69
CA THR A 81 6.64 -11.23 18.74
C THR A 81 6.36 -10.30 17.58
N ALA A 82 5.15 -10.39 17.02
CA ALA A 82 4.66 -9.41 16.07
C ALA A 82 3.34 -8.85 16.55
N THR A 83 3.20 -7.53 16.47
CA THR A 83 2.04 -6.79 16.97
C THR A 83 1.61 -5.76 15.95
N ARG A 84 0.31 -5.73 15.65
CA ARG A 84 -0.30 -4.69 14.81
C ARG A 84 -0.63 -3.45 15.63
N PHE A 85 -0.05 -2.32 15.27
CA PHE A 85 -0.38 -0.99 15.77
C PHE A 85 -1.02 -0.15 14.67
N ARG A 86 -2.36 -0.20 14.58
CA ARG A 86 -3.15 0.53 13.56
C ARG A 86 -2.77 0.02 12.16
N ASP A 87 -2.05 0.81 11.37
CA ASP A 87 -1.55 0.46 10.04
C ASP A 87 -0.07 0.05 10.04
N GLU A 88 0.59 0.02 11.20
CA GLU A 88 1.98 -0.42 11.36
C GLU A 88 2.08 -1.82 11.96
N LEU A 89 2.92 -2.67 11.39
CA LEU A 89 3.35 -3.92 12.01
C LEU A 89 4.67 -3.71 12.75
N SER A 90 4.73 -4.08 14.02
CA SER A 90 5.93 -4.06 14.83
C SER A 90 6.35 -5.48 15.15
N ILE A 91 7.56 -5.87 14.73
CA ILE A 91 8.14 -7.20 14.94
C ILE A 91 9.34 -7.06 15.86
N LEU A 92 9.30 -7.69 17.03
CA LEU A 92 10.43 -7.77 17.95
C LEU A 92 11.07 -9.15 17.83
N ILE A 93 12.36 -9.20 17.51
CA ILE A 93 13.16 -10.43 17.43
C ILE A 93 14.24 -10.40 18.50
N HIS A 94 14.41 -11.54 19.16
CA HIS A 94 15.47 -11.82 20.11
C HIS A 94 16.22 -13.05 19.63
N ALA A 95 17.49 -12.85 19.24
CA ALA A 95 18.42 -13.90 18.87
C ALA A 95 19.54 -13.98 19.91
N GLU A 96 19.95 -15.20 20.25
CA GLU A 96 20.99 -15.43 21.24
C GLU A 96 22.32 -14.79 20.81
N GLY A 97 22.90 -13.97 21.70
CA GLY A 97 24.15 -13.25 21.44
C GLY A 97 24.05 -12.00 20.57
N GLU A 98 22.88 -11.70 19.98
CA GLU A 98 22.69 -10.54 19.07
C GLU A 98 21.76 -9.45 19.63
N GLY A 99 21.17 -9.70 20.81
CA GLY A 99 20.30 -8.76 21.50
C GLY A 99 18.90 -8.68 20.91
N ARG A 100 18.18 -7.60 21.25
CA ARG A 100 16.81 -7.35 20.78
C ARG A 100 16.84 -6.42 19.57
N ARG A 101 16.16 -6.81 18.50
CA ARG A 101 15.94 -5.99 17.32
C ARG A 101 14.44 -5.81 17.10
N ARG A 102 14.02 -4.57 16.86
CA ARG A 102 12.63 -4.25 16.52
C ARG A 102 12.57 -3.78 15.07
N TYR A 103 11.75 -4.42 14.28
CA TYR A 103 11.46 -4.01 12.92
C TYR A 103 10.05 -3.43 12.85
N ARG A 104 9.90 -2.34 12.11
CA ARG A 104 8.64 -1.63 11.93
C ARG A 104 8.33 -1.60 10.44
N VAL A 105 7.10 -1.99 10.09
CA VAL A 105 6.55 -1.92 8.74
C VAL A 105 5.40 -0.93 8.77
N PRO A 106 5.68 0.37 8.63
CA PRO A 106 4.63 1.40 8.62
C PRO A 106 3.77 1.26 7.37
N GLY A 107 2.48 1.60 7.48
CA GLY A 107 1.55 1.61 6.35
C GLY A 107 1.28 0.22 5.72
N LEU A 108 1.57 -0.87 6.43
CA LEU A 108 1.36 -2.24 5.93
C LEU A 108 -0.09 -2.49 5.48
N TRP A 109 -1.06 -1.94 6.22
CA TRP A 109 -2.50 -2.02 5.90
C TRP A 109 -3.05 -0.74 5.26
N SER A 110 -2.18 0.23 4.97
CA SER A 110 -2.49 1.41 4.16
C SER A 110 -2.05 1.10 2.72
N ASP A 111 -2.66 0.07 2.11
CA ASP A 111 -2.27 -0.48 0.81
C ASP A 111 -3.25 -0.12 -0.31
N TYR A 112 -4.30 0.65 0.00
CA TYR A 112 -5.24 1.13 -0.99
C TYR A 112 -4.77 2.46 -1.57
N SER A 113 -4.97 2.65 -2.87
CA SER A 113 -4.69 3.91 -3.56
C SER A 113 -5.69 4.15 -4.67
N TRP A 114 -5.81 5.40 -5.13
CA TRP A 114 -6.60 5.73 -6.30
C TRP A 114 -5.84 6.57 -7.29
N LEU A 115 -6.14 6.34 -8.56
CA LEU A 115 -5.78 7.24 -9.64
C LEU A 115 -7.04 7.89 -10.20
N VAL A 116 -6.97 9.18 -10.47
CA VAL A 116 -8.05 9.96 -11.08
C VAL A 116 -7.59 10.54 -12.41
N LEU A 117 -8.51 10.58 -13.38
CA LEU A 117 -8.35 11.29 -14.65
C LEU A 117 -9.28 12.49 -14.64
N TYR A 118 -8.74 13.69 -14.77
CA TYR A 118 -9.56 14.91 -14.85
C TYR A 118 -10.18 15.04 -16.25
N GLN A 119 -11.37 15.64 -16.34
CA GLN A 119 -11.97 16.01 -17.62
C GLN A 119 -11.09 17.05 -18.35
N GLU A 120 -11.06 16.98 -19.67
CA GLU A 120 -10.43 18.04 -20.46
C GLU A 120 -11.09 19.40 -20.16
N PRO A 121 -10.32 20.49 -20.05
CA PRO A 121 -8.93 20.66 -20.50
C PRO A 121 -7.85 20.39 -19.42
N LEU A 122 -8.19 19.80 -18.27
CA LEU A 122 -7.37 19.91 -17.05
C LEU A 122 -6.11 19.02 -16.99
N SER A 123 -6.01 17.91 -17.72
CA SER A 123 -4.71 17.23 -17.98
C SER A 123 -4.78 15.96 -18.82
N GLY A 124 -5.91 15.25 -18.92
CA GLY A 124 -5.96 13.94 -19.60
C GLY A 124 -5.00 12.88 -19.02
N GLU A 125 -4.39 13.15 -17.86
CA GLU A 125 -3.38 12.32 -17.21
C GLU A 125 -3.91 11.72 -15.91
N TRP A 126 -3.46 10.51 -15.60
CA TRP A 126 -3.73 9.87 -14.32
C TRP A 126 -2.90 10.51 -13.21
N ARG A 127 -3.54 10.81 -12.08
CA ARG A 127 -2.91 11.41 -10.90
C ARG A 127 -3.40 10.71 -9.64
N SER A 128 -2.58 10.67 -8.60
CA SER A 128 -3.04 10.20 -7.30
C SER A 128 -4.05 11.17 -6.69
N TRP A 129 -4.79 10.71 -5.70
CA TRP A 129 -5.67 11.57 -4.90
C TRP A 129 -5.43 11.27 -3.43
N PRO A 130 -5.44 12.25 -2.52
CA PRO A 130 -5.75 13.66 -2.74
C PRO A 130 -4.57 14.51 -3.24
N GLY A 131 -3.34 14.00 -3.25
CA GLY A 131 -2.12 14.76 -3.54
C GLY A 131 -1.91 15.17 -4.99
N ALA A 132 -2.70 14.66 -5.94
CA ALA A 132 -2.60 14.96 -7.38
C ALA A 132 -1.20 14.68 -7.98
N ALA A 133 -0.46 13.75 -7.38
CA ALA A 133 0.90 13.43 -7.76
C ALA A 133 0.94 12.57 -9.03
N LYS A 134 2.00 12.77 -9.83
CA LYS A 134 2.31 11.94 -11.01
C LYS A 134 3.39 10.91 -10.73
N GLU A 135 4.29 11.22 -9.80
CA GLU A 135 5.46 10.41 -9.50
C GLU A 135 5.09 9.30 -8.51
N PRO A 136 5.44 8.03 -8.78
CA PRO A 136 5.07 6.90 -7.91
C PRO A 136 5.41 7.09 -6.42
N SER A 137 6.58 7.66 -6.14
CA SER A 137 7.05 7.92 -4.76
C SER A 137 6.17 8.93 -4.00
N LEU A 138 5.54 9.86 -4.71
CA LEU A 138 4.61 10.84 -4.15
C LEU A 138 3.20 10.27 -4.05
N MET A 139 2.81 9.37 -4.98
CA MET A 139 1.53 8.66 -4.93
C MET A 139 1.41 7.76 -3.68
N GLU A 140 2.52 7.28 -3.14
CA GLU A 140 2.51 6.51 -1.89
C GLU A 140 1.99 7.28 -0.69
N ARG A 141 2.18 8.60 -0.65
CA ARG A 141 1.67 9.46 0.43
C ARG A 141 0.16 9.50 0.47
N ASP A 142 -0.46 9.19 -0.66
CA ASP A 142 -1.90 9.15 -0.84
C ASP A 142 -2.49 7.75 -0.54
N ARG A 143 -1.65 6.76 -0.20
CA ARG A 143 -2.14 5.45 0.21
C ARG A 143 -2.92 5.53 1.52
N THR A 144 -3.92 4.67 1.64
CA THR A 144 -4.86 4.72 2.76
C THR A 144 -5.42 3.34 3.10
N THR A 145 -6.19 3.28 4.18
CA THR A 145 -6.87 2.04 4.62
C THR A 145 -8.07 1.75 3.75
N GLU A 146 -8.53 0.49 3.72
CA GLU A 146 -9.70 0.09 2.93
C GLU A 146 -10.95 0.96 3.18
N GLU A 147 -11.24 1.25 4.45
CA GLU A 147 -12.39 2.05 4.88
C GLU A 147 -12.37 3.43 4.22
N LYS A 148 -11.26 4.15 4.40
CA LYS A 148 -11.04 5.46 3.77
C LYS A 148 -11.01 5.37 2.25
N ALA A 149 -10.47 4.28 1.71
CA ALA A 149 -10.41 4.04 0.28
C ALA A 149 -11.80 3.94 -0.35
N ARG A 150 -12.72 3.24 0.31
CA ARG A 150 -14.11 3.07 -0.15
C ARG A 150 -14.88 4.39 -0.08
N GLU A 151 -14.79 5.09 1.05
CA GLU A 151 -15.43 6.40 1.23
C GLU A 151 -14.92 7.43 0.22
N GLY A 152 -13.59 7.52 0.08
CA GLY A 152 -12.95 8.43 -0.87
C GLY A 152 -13.29 8.09 -2.32
N PHE A 153 -13.29 6.80 -2.69
CA PHE A 153 -13.60 6.38 -4.06
C PHE A 153 -15.01 6.82 -4.48
N GLU A 154 -16.02 6.60 -3.64
CA GLU A 154 -17.39 7.03 -3.95
C GLU A 154 -17.51 8.55 -4.06
N TRP A 155 -16.83 9.28 -3.17
CA TRP A 155 -16.83 10.74 -3.20
C TRP A 155 -16.18 11.27 -4.48
N VAL A 156 -15.03 10.73 -4.87
CA VAL A 156 -14.28 11.08 -6.08
C VAL A 156 -15.11 10.79 -7.34
N CYS A 157 -15.80 9.66 -7.40
CA CYS A 157 -16.64 9.29 -8.55
C CYS A 157 -17.81 10.26 -8.81
N ARG A 158 -18.27 10.99 -7.78
CA ARG A 158 -19.35 11.99 -7.91
C ARG A 158 -18.86 13.36 -8.38
N ARG A 159 -17.55 13.55 -8.58
CA ARG A 159 -16.98 14.85 -8.99
C ARG A 159 -17.15 15.05 -10.49
N GLN A 160 -17.82 16.14 -10.87
CA GLN A 160 -18.01 16.48 -12.29
C GLN A 160 -16.69 16.68 -13.06
N VAL A 161 -15.64 17.17 -12.40
CA VAL A 161 -14.33 17.40 -13.02
C VAL A 161 -13.52 16.11 -13.24
N ILE A 162 -14.01 14.95 -12.78
CA ILE A 162 -13.31 13.67 -12.86
C ILE A 162 -14.01 12.80 -13.91
N SER A 163 -13.26 12.43 -14.94
CA SER A 163 -13.76 11.58 -16.02
C SER A 163 -13.59 10.09 -15.73
N ARG A 164 -12.53 9.70 -15.02
CA ARG A 164 -12.25 8.30 -14.67
C ARG A 164 -11.60 8.19 -13.30
N VAL A 165 -11.84 7.07 -12.61
CA VAL A 165 -11.23 6.74 -11.32
C VAL A 165 -10.85 5.27 -11.32
N ARG A 166 -9.66 4.93 -10.82
CA ARG A 166 -9.21 3.56 -10.57
C ARG A 166 -8.88 3.40 -9.10
N LEU A 167 -9.44 2.40 -8.44
CA LEU A 167 -9.11 1.98 -7.09
C LEU A 167 -8.19 0.76 -7.15
N PHE A 168 -7.07 0.83 -6.45
CA PHE A 168 -6.10 -0.24 -6.34
C PHE A 168 -5.95 -0.71 -4.89
N ARG A 169 -5.49 -1.95 -4.73
CA ARG A 169 -4.87 -2.48 -3.51
C ARG A 169 -3.51 -3.07 -3.90
N GLY A 170 -2.43 -2.46 -3.41
CA GLY A 170 -1.09 -2.70 -3.95
C GLY A 170 -1.08 -2.51 -5.47
N ASN A 171 -0.68 -3.55 -6.22
CA ASN A 171 -0.66 -3.54 -7.69
C ASN A 171 -1.96 -4.03 -8.34
N SER A 172 -2.97 -4.42 -7.56
CA SER A 172 -4.21 -5.00 -8.08
C SER A 172 -5.29 -3.95 -8.27
N LEU A 173 -5.81 -3.81 -9.49
CA LEU A 173 -6.98 -2.97 -9.77
C LEU A 173 -8.24 -3.65 -9.20
N LEU A 174 -8.93 -2.96 -8.29
CA LEU A 174 -10.15 -3.47 -7.66
C LEU A 174 -11.42 -2.96 -8.34
N ARG A 175 -11.45 -1.66 -8.70
CA ARG A 175 -12.60 -1.01 -9.33
C ARG A 175 -12.15 0.08 -10.28
N GLU A 176 -12.91 0.26 -11.36
CA GLU A 176 -12.76 1.39 -12.28
C GLU A 176 -14.12 2.04 -12.52
N TYR A 177 -14.14 3.37 -12.48
CA TYR A 177 -15.31 4.20 -12.75
C TYR A 177 -15.06 5.07 -13.97
N PHE A 178 -16.09 5.22 -14.80
CA PHE A 178 -16.12 6.12 -15.94
C PHE A 178 -17.32 7.06 -15.78
N ALA A 179 -17.05 8.36 -15.74
CA ALA A 179 -18.11 9.35 -15.86
C ALA A 179 -18.74 9.20 -17.24
N ARG A 180 -20.05 8.92 -17.27
CA ARG A 180 -20.77 8.94 -18.54
C ARG A 180 -20.80 10.40 -19.01
N PRO A 181 -20.43 10.70 -20.27
CA PRO A 181 -20.68 12.02 -20.80
C PRO A 181 -22.19 12.26 -20.70
N GLU A 182 -22.59 13.36 -20.05
CA GLU A 182 -23.97 13.83 -20.18
C GLU A 182 -24.24 13.93 -21.69
N LYS A 183 -25.28 13.25 -22.18
CA LYS A 183 -25.78 13.52 -23.53
C LYS A 183 -26.05 15.01 -23.57
N SER A 184 -25.22 15.75 -24.28
CA SER A 184 -25.52 17.13 -24.66
C SER A 184 -26.89 17.09 -25.32
N ARG A 185 -27.90 17.67 -24.67
CA ARG A 185 -29.15 18.04 -25.32
C ARG A 185 -28.82 19.17 -26.30
N ALA A 186 -28.22 18.82 -27.42
CA ALA A 186 -28.04 19.69 -28.56
C ALA A 186 -28.84 19.08 -29.71
N GLY A 187 -30.05 19.61 -29.94
CA GLY A 187 -30.87 19.17 -31.07
C GLY A 187 -32.38 19.33 -30.93
N GLU A 188 -32.88 20.43 -30.36
CA GLU A 188 -34.20 20.93 -30.75
C GLU A 188 -33.98 22.27 -31.46
N SER A 189 -33.81 22.21 -32.78
CA SER A 189 -34.02 23.38 -33.64
C SER A 189 -35.52 23.64 -33.69
N PRO A 190 -36.02 24.84 -33.34
CA PRO A 190 -37.41 25.16 -33.58
C PRO A 190 -37.61 25.24 -35.10
N GLY A 191 -38.41 24.33 -35.65
CA GLY A 191 -38.85 24.39 -37.04
C GLY A 191 -39.63 25.67 -37.33
N PRO A 192 -39.64 26.15 -38.58
CA PRO A 192 -40.24 27.44 -38.93
C PRO A 192 -41.75 27.38 -38.71
N ARG A 193 -42.29 28.39 -38.02
CA ARG A 193 -43.73 28.63 -37.99
C ARG A 193 -44.16 29.06 -39.39
N GLN A 194 -44.97 28.23 -40.03
CA GLN A 194 -45.73 28.63 -41.21
C GLN A 194 -46.78 29.67 -40.82
N SER A 195 -47.03 30.53 -41.79
CA SER A 195 -47.82 31.76 -41.81
C SER A 195 -49.25 31.61 -41.29
#